data_AF-A0A7R9LZL2-F1
#
_entry.id   AF-A0A7R9LZL2-F1
#
_cell.length_a   1.000
_cell.length_b   1.000
_cell.length_c   1.000
_cell.angle_alpha   90.00
_cell.angle_beta   90.00
_cell.angle_gamma   90.00
#
_symmetry.space_group_name_H-M   'P 1'
#
loop_
_entity.id
_entity.type
_entity.pdbx_description
1 polymer ?
#
loop_
_entity_poly.entity_id
_entity_poly.type
_entity_poly.pdbx_seq_one_letter_code
_entity_poly.pdbx_strand_id
1 'polypeptide(L)'
;MGIGESLIIKAIASATGRTKDQIKADIEKKGDMGTVAEMSRSNQKVLFAPPKLTVGSVFDKFKAITQMSGNSTQDKKCKMIESMLVACRDCEARYLVRSLAGKLRIGLAEQSLLNAITQAVIMTNNEKLKRGSDKFKTQLADASLI
;
A
#
# COMPACT_ATOMS: atom_id res chain seq x y z
N MET A 1 -9.79 -6.70 4.65
CA MET A 1 -10.11 -5.98 3.40
C MET A 1 -11.28 -6.58 2.63
N GLY A 2 -11.54 -7.90 2.66
CA GLY A 2 -12.69 -8.49 1.96
C GLY A 2 -12.60 -8.41 0.43
N ILE A 3 -11.36 -8.28 -0.09
CA ILE A 3 -11.04 -8.22 -1.51
C ILE A 3 -10.35 -9.53 -1.87
N GLY A 4 -10.94 -10.29 -2.78
CA GLY A 4 -10.33 -11.52 -3.29
C GLY A 4 -9.21 -11.23 -4.28
N GLU A 5 -8.24 -12.13 -4.35
CA GLU A 5 -7.09 -12.04 -5.26
C GLU A 5 -7.51 -11.89 -6.73
N SER A 6 -8.58 -12.59 -7.11
CA SER A 6 -9.17 -12.51 -8.45
C SER A 6 -9.67 -11.10 -8.82
N LEU A 7 -10.18 -10.33 -7.85
CA LEU A 7 -10.62 -8.95 -8.06
C LEU A 7 -9.43 -8.02 -8.29
N ILE A 8 -8.34 -8.24 -7.55
CA ILE A 8 -7.11 -7.47 -7.71
C ILE A 8 -6.49 -7.75 -9.08
N ILE A 9 -6.42 -9.01 -9.51
CA ILE A 9 -5.96 -9.39 -10.85
C ILE A 9 -6.84 -8.74 -11.93
N LYS A 10 -8.17 -8.72 -11.76
CA LYS A 10 -9.10 -8.03 -12.67
C LYS A 10 -8.79 -6.53 -12.75
N ALA A 11 -8.55 -5.88 -11.61
CA ALA A 11 -8.25 -4.45 -11.57
C ALA A 11 -6.89 -4.11 -12.20
N ILE A 12 -5.86 -4.92 -11.96
CA ILE A 12 -4.54 -4.77 -12.60
C ILE A 12 -4.65 -4.94 -14.12
N ALA A 13 -5.32 -6.01 -14.58
CA ALA A 13 -5.55 -6.25 -16.00
C ALA A 13 -6.27 -5.06 -16.66
N SER A 14 -7.33 -4.53 -16.03
CA SER A 14 -8.08 -3.36 -16.50
C SER A 14 -7.20 -2.10 -16.56
N ALA A 15 -6.46 -1.80 -15.48
CA ALA A 15 -5.61 -0.59 -15.40
C ALA A 15 -4.40 -0.62 -16.35
N THR A 16 -3.95 -1.80 -16.76
CA THR A 16 -2.71 -1.98 -17.55
C THR A 16 -2.98 -2.36 -19.00
N GLY A 17 -4.21 -2.72 -19.35
CA GLY A 17 -4.58 -3.23 -20.66
C GLY A 17 -4.05 -4.65 -20.95
N ARG A 18 -3.51 -5.36 -19.95
CA ARG A 18 -3.02 -6.74 -20.08
C ARG A 18 -4.13 -7.75 -19.85
N THR A 19 -3.98 -8.96 -20.37
CA THR A 19 -4.95 -10.03 -20.09
C THR A 19 -4.74 -10.61 -18.69
N LYS A 20 -5.81 -11.15 -18.08
CA LYS A 20 -5.72 -11.77 -16.75
C LYS A 20 -4.73 -12.94 -16.72
N ASP A 21 -4.61 -13.67 -17.82
CA ASP A 21 -3.74 -14.84 -17.93
C ASP A 21 -2.26 -14.43 -17.96
N GLN A 22 -1.93 -13.34 -18.66
CA GLN A 22 -0.58 -12.75 -18.61
C GLN A 22 -0.21 -12.31 -17.20
N ILE A 23 -1.14 -11.66 -16.48
CA ILE A 23 -0.91 -11.22 -15.10
C ILE A 23 -0.70 -12.43 -14.18
N LYS A 24 -1.52 -13.49 -14.31
CA LYS A 24 -1.38 -14.72 -13.52
C LYS A 24 -0.04 -15.42 -13.76
N ALA A 25 0.37 -15.57 -15.02
CA ALA A 25 1.66 -16.17 -15.38
C ALA A 25 2.84 -15.39 -14.77
N ASP A 26 2.78 -14.05 -14.82
CA ASP A 26 3.81 -13.21 -14.20
C ASP A 26 3.81 -13.29 -12.67
N ILE A 27 2.63 -13.41 -12.04
CA ILE A 27 2.51 -13.60 -10.58
C ILE A 27 3.15 -14.92 -10.17
N GLU A 28 2.91 -15.99 -10.92
CA GLU A 28 3.52 -17.30 -10.68
C GLU A 28 5.04 -17.24 -10.81
N LYS A 29 5.54 -16.56 -11.86
CA LYS A 29 6.97 -16.41 -12.11
C LYS A 29 7.69 -15.53 -11.09
N LYS A 30 7.04 -14.46 -10.61
CA LYS A 30 7.66 -13.45 -9.73
C LYS A 30 7.35 -13.65 -8.25
N GLY A 31 6.31 -14.43 -7.93
CA GLY A 31 5.85 -14.69 -6.57
C GLY A 31 5.23 -13.49 -5.84
N ASP A 32 5.08 -12.33 -6.50
CA ASP A 32 4.55 -11.10 -5.90
C ASP A 32 3.67 -10.30 -6.87
N MET A 33 2.40 -10.14 -6.51
CA MET A 33 1.45 -9.36 -7.30
C MET A 33 1.80 -7.86 -7.33
N GLY A 34 2.38 -7.32 -6.25
CA GLY A 34 2.81 -5.92 -6.21
C GLY A 34 3.87 -5.60 -7.27
N THR A 35 4.92 -6.42 -7.33
CA THR A 35 5.97 -6.29 -8.36
C THR A 35 5.39 -6.42 -9.75
N VAL A 36 4.45 -7.36 -9.98
CA VAL A 36 3.78 -7.49 -11.28
C VAL A 36 2.98 -6.24 -11.62
N ALA A 37 2.24 -5.65 -10.68
CA ALA A 37 1.47 -4.43 -10.92
C ALA A 37 2.36 -3.24 -11.29
N GLU A 38 3.50 -3.09 -10.61
CA GLU A 38 4.50 -2.06 -10.91
C GLU A 38 5.14 -2.25 -12.28
N MET A 39 5.55 -3.47 -12.64
CA MET A 39 6.13 -3.76 -13.97
C MET A 39 5.11 -3.69 -15.09
N SER A 40 3.83 -3.98 -14.79
CA SER A 40 2.76 -3.98 -15.78
C SER A 40 2.25 -2.59 -16.13
N ARG A 41 2.79 -1.53 -15.51
CA ARG A 41 2.31 -0.18 -15.75
C ARG A 41 2.40 0.15 -17.24
N SER A 42 1.25 0.49 -17.81
CA SER A 42 1.16 0.79 -19.23
C SER A 42 1.98 2.04 -19.54
N ASN A 43 2.82 1.98 -20.58
CA ASN A 43 3.50 3.15 -21.15
C ASN A 43 2.54 4.09 -21.91
N GLN A 44 1.25 3.77 -21.91
CA GLN A 44 0.21 4.57 -22.55
C GLN A 44 0.15 5.94 -21.88
N LYS A 45 0.64 6.97 -22.57
CA LYS A 45 0.55 8.36 -22.14
C LYS A 45 -0.92 8.73 -22.03
N VAL A 46 -1.40 8.91 -20.81
CA VAL A 46 -2.71 9.50 -20.56
C VAL A 46 -2.71 10.94 -21.04
N LEU A 47 -3.78 11.36 -21.71
CA LEU A 47 -3.94 12.73 -22.23
C LEU A 47 -3.83 13.78 -21.11
N PHE A 48 -4.31 13.41 -19.92
CA PHE A 48 -4.15 14.15 -18.67
C PHE A 48 -3.80 13.18 -17.55
N ALA A 49 -2.68 13.42 -16.87
CA ALA A 49 -2.32 12.63 -15.71
C ALA A 49 -3.24 12.98 -14.54
N PRO A 50 -3.87 11.98 -13.87
CA PRO A 50 -4.63 12.24 -12.66
C PRO A 50 -3.74 12.82 -11.54
N PRO A 51 -4.36 13.49 -10.56
CA PRO A 51 -3.63 14.05 -9.42
C PRO A 51 -2.83 12.97 -8.67
N LYS A 52 -1.72 13.39 -8.06
CA LYS A 52 -0.89 12.52 -7.23
C LYS A 52 -1.72 11.89 -6.11
N LEU A 53 -1.45 10.63 -5.81
CA LEU A 53 -2.02 9.96 -4.65
C LEU A 53 -1.46 10.60 -3.38
N THR A 54 -2.34 10.80 -2.40
CA THR A 54 -1.95 11.19 -1.03
C THR A 54 -2.35 10.08 -0.07
N VAL A 55 -1.64 9.96 1.06
CA VAL A 55 -1.92 8.95 2.07
C VAL A 55 -3.38 9.02 2.54
N GLY A 56 -3.88 10.23 2.82
CA GLY A 56 -5.28 10.45 3.18
C GLY A 56 -6.26 9.94 2.11
N SER A 57 -6.04 10.33 0.85
CA SER A 57 -6.91 9.89 -0.25
C SER A 57 -6.91 8.37 -0.46
N VAL A 58 -5.77 7.70 -0.27
CA VAL A 58 -5.66 6.23 -0.39
C VAL A 58 -6.39 5.56 0.77
N PHE A 59 -6.19 6.07 2.00
CA PHE A 59 -6.85 5.57 3.18
C PHE A 59 -8.37 5.69 3.11
N ASP A 60 -8.88 6.84 2.67
CA ASP A 60 -10.32 7.08 2.50
C ASP A 60 -10.92 6.13 1.47
N LYS A 61 -10.22 5.92 0.34
CA LYS A 61 -10.63 4.93 -0.68
C LYS A 61 -10.62 3.51 -0.12
N PHE A 62 -9.61 3.13 0.66
CA PHE A 62 -9.59 1.82 1.31
C PHE A 62 -10.76 1.63 2.27
N LYS A 63 -11.07 2.63 3.08
CA LYS A 63 -12.22 2.64 3.99
C LYS A 63 -13.53 2.53 3.21
N ALA A 64 -13.68 3.25 2.10
CA ALA A 64 -14.85 3.13 1.25
C ALA A 64 -15.00 1.72 0.66
N ILE A 65 -13.90 1.09 0.22
CA ILE A 65 -13.93 -0.28 -0.31
C ILE A 65 -14.34 -1.29 0.77
N THR A 66 -13.90 -1.13 2.01
CA THR A 66 -14.27 -2.04 3.11
C THR A 66 -15.72 -1.85 3.56
N GLN A 67 -16.26 -0.63 3.48
CA GLN A 67 -17.65 -0.33 3.81
C GLN A 67 -18.65 -0.79 2.73
N MET A 68 -18.21 -1.00 1.49
CA MET A 68 -19.06 -1.51 0.41
C MET A 68 -19.42 -3.00 0.60
N SER A 69 -20.72 -3.30 0.64
CA SER A 69 -21.27 -4.67 0.78
C SER A 69 -22.38 -4.95 -0.25
N GLY A 70 -22.63 -6.23 -0.54
CA GLY A 70 -23.66 -6.68 -1.50
C GLY A 70 -23.12 -7.08 -2.88
N ASN A 71 -23.89 -7.87 -3.63
CA ASN A 71 -23.47 -8.53 -4.88
C ASN A 71 -23.07 -7.56 -6.00
N SER A 72 -23.69 -6.38 -6.08
CA SER A 72 -23.41 -5.39 -7.14
C SER A 72 -22.19 -4.50 -6.85
N THR A 73 -21.45 -4.73 -5.76
CA THR A 73 -20.34 -3.85 -5.36
C THR A 73 -18.98 -4.29 -5.89
N GLN A 74 -18.83 -5.52 -6.38
CA GLN A 74 -17.54 -6.03 -6.87
C GLN A 74 -16.97 -5.18 -8.01
N ASP A 75 -17.81 -4.80 -8.98
CA ASP A 75 -17.37 -3.94 -10.09
C ASP A 75 -17.05 -2.52 -9.64
N LYS A 76 -17.76 -1.99 -8.64
CA LYS A 76 -17.44 -0.68 -8.04
C LYS A 76 -16.09 -0.70 -7.32
N LYS A 77 -15.82 -1.76 -6.56
CA LYS A 77 -14.52 -2.00 -5.91
C LYS A 77 -13.40 -2.11 -6.95
N CYS A 78 -13.63 -2.88 -8.02
CA CYS A 78 -12.68 -3.01 -9.12
C CYS A 78 -12.34 -1.66 -9.76
N LYS A 79 -13.36 -0.85 -10.12
CA LYS A 79 -13.18 0.48 -10.70
C LYS A 79 -12.44 1.44 -9.76
N MET A 80 -12.69 1.36 -8.45
CA MET A 80 -12.00 2.21 -7.48
C MET A 80 -10.51 1.84 -7.40
N ILE A 81 -10.17 0.54 -7.37
CA ILE A 81 -8.79 0.07 -7.38
C ILE A 81 -8.10 0.47 -8.70
N GLU A 82 -8.77 0.27 -9.83
CA GLU A 82 -8.28 0.68 -11.15
C GLU A 82 -7.93 2.18 -11.18
N SER A 83 -8.83 3.04 -10.68
CA SER A 83 -8.58 4.48 -10.62
C SER A 83 -7.34 4.86 -9.79
N MET A 84 -7.06 4.10 -8.72
CA MET A 84 -5.86 4.30 -7.92
C MET A 84 -4.62 3.83 -8.67
N LEU A 85 -4.68 2.66 -9.32
CA LEU A 85 -3.57 2.11 -10.10
C LEU A 85 -3.16 3.02 -11.27
N VAL A 86 -4.14 3.65 -11.94
CA VAL A 86 -3.86 4.61 -13.03
C VAL A 86 -3.18 5.88 -12.50
N ALA A 87 -3.46 6.27 -11.24
CA ALA A 87 -2.83 7.43 -10.61
C ALA A 87 -1.47 7.13 -9.95
N CYS A 88 -1.12 5.86 -9.77
CA CYS A 88 0.15 5.45 -9.18
C CYS A 88 1.36 5.89 -10.01
N ARG A 89 2.40 6.32 -9.30
CA ARG A 89 3.70 6.70 -9.85
C ARG A 89 4.77 5.79 -9.27
N ASP A 90 5.76 5.45 -10.08
CA ASP A 90 6.93 4.67 -9.67
C ASP A 90 6.55 3.39 -8.89
N CYS A 91 6.99 3.28 -7.64
CA CYS A 91 6.77 2.12 -6.78
C CYS A 91 5.41 2.11 -6.06
N GLU A 92 4.55 3.13 -6.22
CA GLU A 92 3.27 3.23 -5.51
C GLU A 92 2.36 2.04 -5.82
N ALA A 93 2.32 1.59 -7.08
CA ALA A 93 1.50 0.46 -7.50
C ALA A 93 1.85 -0.84 -6.75
N ARG A 94 3.16 -1.05 -6.48
CA ARG A 94 3.66 -2.20 -5.74
C ARG A 94 3.03 -2.26 -4.34
N TYR A 95 3.14 -1.16 -3.60
CA TYR A 95 2.67 -1.10 -2.20
C TYR A 95 1.16 -0.99 -2.09
N LEU A 96 0.49 -0.37 -3.06
CA LEU A 96 -0.97 -0.33 -3.13
C LEU A 96 -1.54 -1.74 -3.26
N VAL A 97 -1.04 -2.51 -4.23
CA VAL A 97 -1.52 -3.89 -4.47
C VAL A 97 -1.18 -4.82 -3.31
N ARG A 98 0.02 -4.71 -2.74
CA ARG A 98 0.39 -5.48 -1.54
C ARG A 98 -0.50 -5.16 -0.34
N SER A 99 -0.88 -3.89 -0.17
CA SER A 99 -1.83 -3.48 0.87
C SER A 99 -3.23 -4.06 0.63
N LEU A 100 -3.71 -4.04 -0.62
CA LEU A 100 -5.02 -4.62 -0.99
C LEU A 100 -5.05 -6.14 -0.79
N ALA A 101 -3.94 -6.83 -1.08
CA ALA A 101 -3.77 -8.27 -0.85
C ALA A 101 -3.55 -8.64 0.63
N GLY A 102 -3.34 -7.66 1.51
CA GLY A 102 -3.07 -7.88 2.93
C GLY A 102 -1.68 -8.43 3.24
N LYS A 103 -0.75 -8.42 2.28
CA LYS A 103 0.61 -8.96 2.41
C LYS A 103 1.63 -7.91 2.01
N LEU A 104 1.97 -7.01 2.94
CA LEU A 104 2.82 -5.84 2.64
C LEU A 104 4.29 -6.20 2.36
N ARG A 105 4.79 -7.29 2.96
CA ARG A 105 6.14 -7.85 2.74
C ARG A 105 7.27 -6.82 2.97
N ILE A 106 7.16 -6.04 4.04
CA ILE A 106 8.19 -5.05 4.44
C ILE A 106 9.11 -5.52 5.57
N GLY A 107 8.86 -6.71 6.13
CA GLY A 107 9.68 -7.26 7.22
C GLY A 107 9.57 -6.49 8.55
N LEU A 108 8.57 -5.61 8.67
CA LEU A 108 8.27 -4.88 9.90
C LEU A 108 6.98 -5.42 10.51
N ALA A 109 6.99 -5.52 11.84
CA ALA A 109 5.85 -5.94 12.66
C ALA A 109 5.37 -4.78 13.54
N GLU A 110 4.28 -5.03 14.27
CA GLU A 110 3.65 -4.06 15.16
C GLU A 110 4.63 -3.48 16.19
N GLN A 111 5.49 -4.32 16.79
CA GLN A 111 6.48 -3.85 17.76
C GLN A 111 7.49 -2.86 17.15
N SER A 112 7.88 -3.08 15.89
CA SER A 112 8.77 -2.17 15.17
C SER A 112 8.10 -0.82 14.94
N LEU A 113 6.78 -0.82 14.69
CA LEU A 113 6.00 0.40 14.50
C LEU A 113 5.86 1.18 15.81
N LEU A 114 5.49 0.50 16.91
CA LEU A 114 5.39 1.11 18.24
C LEU A 114 6.72 1.76 18.63
N ASN A 115 7.83 1.03 18.50
CA ASN A 115 9.15 1.56 18.80
C ASN A 115 9.48 2.78 17.92
N ALA A 116 9.14 2.77 16.62
CA ALA A 116 9.38 3.90 15.74
C ALA A 116 8.57 5.15 16.13
N ILE A 117 7.30 4.97 16.53
CA ILE A 117 6.44 6.06 17.01
C ILE A 117 6.97 6.63 18.32
N THR A 118 7.30 5.78 19.29
CA THR A 118 7.88 6.19 20.58
C THR A 118 9.16 7.00 20.37
N GLN A 119 10.06 6.52 19.50
CA GLN A 119 11.26 7.27 19.14
C GLN A 119 10.95 8.63 18.52
N ALA A 120 10.00 8.70 17.59
CA ALA A 120 9.61 9.94 16.93
C ALA A 120 9.04 10.97 17.92
N VAL A 121 8.20 10.54 18.86
CA VAL A 121 7.61 11.40 19.90
C VAL A 121 8.69 11.92 20.85
N ILE A 122 9.60 11.04 21.32
CA ILE A 122 10.70 11.45 22.20
C ILE A 122 11.60 12.48 21.52
N MET A 123 11.94 12.28 20.25
CA MET A 123 12.79 13.20 19.49
C MET A 123 12.10 14.55 19.25
N THR A 124 10.79 14.55 19.00
CA THR A 124 10.01 15.78 18.79
C THR A 124 9.90 16.61 20.08
N ASN A 125 9.73 15.94 21.23
CA ASN A 125 9.63 16.63 22.52
C ASN A 125 10.99 17.08 23.07
N ASN A 126 12.10 16.56 22.54
CA ASN A 126 13.45 16.85 23.02
C ASN A 126 14.40 17.07 21.83
N GLU A 127 14.35 18.26 21.22
CA GLU A 127 15.15 18.63 20.04
C GLU A 127 16.67 18.48 20.24
N LYS A 128 17.16 18.45 21.49
CA LYS A 128 18.58 18.29 21.84
C LYS A 128 19.03 16.83 22.00
N LEU A 129 18.12 15.86 21.99
CA LEU A 129 18.47 14.44 22.14
C LEU A 129 18.97 13.88 20.81
N LYS A 130 20.27 13.57 20.76
CA LYS A 130 20.86 12.86 19.63
C LYS A 130 20.42 11.39 19.63
N ARG A 131 20.05 10.91 18.45
CA ARG A 131 19.70 9.51 18.17
C ARG A 131 20.84 8.60 18.65
N GLY A 132 20.53 7.67 19.56
CA GLY A 132 21.51 6.71 20.09
C GLY A 132 22.29 7.13 21.33
N SER A 133 22.03 8.32 21.91
CA SER A 133 22.59 8.68 23.23
C SER A 133 22.10 7.75 24.34
N ASP A 134 22.89 7.56 25.41
CA ASP A 134 22.48 6.69 26.53
C ASP A 134 21.18 7.17 27.16
N LYS A 135 20.99 8.50 27.28
CA LYS A 135 19.73 9.12 27.74
C LYS A 135 18.54 8.77 26.84
N PHE A 136 18.75 8.67 25.53
CA PHE A 136 17.72 8.28 24.57
C PHE A 136 17.35 6.79 24.71
N LYS A 137 18.34 5.92 24.95
CA LYS A 137 18.09 4.49 25.18
C LYS A 137 17.34 4.25 26.50
N THR A 138 17.66 5.00 27.56
CA THR A 138 16.93 4.92 28.83
C THR A 138 15.48 5.37 28.67
N GLN A 139 15.23 6.53 28.05
CA GLN A 139 13.86 7.00 27.82
C GLN A 139 13.06 6.09 26.87
N LEU A 140 13.72 5.46 25.90
CA LEU A 140 13.09 4.49 25.03
C LEU A 140 12.72 3.21 25.81
N ALA A 141 13.59 2.74 26.71
CA ALA A 141 13.31 1.58 27.56
C ALA A 141 12.13 1.85 28.51
N ASP A 142 12.07 3.04 29.12
CA ASP A 142 10.98 3.44 30.01
C ASP A 142 9.64 3.58 29.26
N ALA A 143 9.66 4.06 28.01
CA ALA A 143 8.47 4.27 27.20
C ALA A 143 8.00 3.03 26.41
N SER A 144 8.88 2.05 26.17
CA SER A 144 8.54 0.76 25.56
C SER A 144 8.01 -0.28 26.57
N LEU A 145 7.87 0.09 27.84
CA LEU A 145 7.38 -0.75 28.95
C LEU A 145 5.84 -0.66 29.15
N ILE A 146 5.12 -0.01 28.24
CA ILE A 146 3.66 0.07 28.14
C ILE A 146 3.23 -0.68 26.87
#